data_AF-A0A7T4UQM3-F1
#
_entry.id   AF-A0A7T4UQM3-F1
#
_cell.length_a   1.000
_cell.length_b   1.000
_cell.length_c   1.000
_cell.angle_alpha   90.00
_cell.angle_beta   90.00
_cell.angle_gamma   90.00
#
_symmetry.space_group_name_H-M   'P 1'
#
loop_
_entity.id
_entity.type
_entity.pdbx_description
1 polymer ?
#
loop_
_entity_poly.entity_id
_entity_poly.type
_entity_poly.pdbx_seq_one_letter_code
_entity_poly.pdbx_strand_id
1 'polypeptide(L)'
;MRFTFLGTSAGAPTPHRNVTGLALAIDDSRDWYLFDCGEGTQHQLMKCRYSAARLRAIFITHVHGDHCYGLPGLIASANMSGRKAPLTVCAPDGIEQFIEAAFRFTDIRELRFPLHFVRSDAPDFSYQDGHLNVSSTALSHRVPCFAYRAEETTPRHLLVDKLERDGVPRGPLWNQLQKGDDIDLDDGRHFAAGDYSETAWLPRSVIVGGDNDQPALLTEAMRNSDVLIHEATFTEDVLAKVGPQYMHSTAAMVTKAASDADIKHVVLTHFSQRYRLKGGDHVEHTIADLAAEGAAHYTGNLVMAEDLTSCHLTRERALEVYRKEEA
;
A
#
# COMPACT_ATOMS: atom_id res chain seq x y z
N MET A 1 -0.05 -4.02 -11.52
CA MET A 1 0.15 -3.98 -10.06
C MET A 1 -1.08 -4.57 -9.41
N ARG A 2 -0.93 -5.63 -8.61
CA ARG A 2 -2.02 -6.35 -7.98
C ARG A 2 -2.03 -6.07 -6.48
N PHE A 3 -3.20 -5.78 -5.92
CA PHE A 3 -3.35 -5.61 -4.48
C PHE A 3 -4.52 -6.47 -3.98
N THR A 4 -4.27 -7.23 -2.91
CA THR A 4 -5.17 -8.24 -2.35
C THR A 4 -5.43 -7.91 -0.89
N PHE A 5 -6.69 -7.72 -0.54
CA PHE A 5 -7.10 -7.35 0.80
C PHE A 5 -7.06 -8.59 1.70
N LEU A 6 -6.15 -8.62 2.67
CA LEU A 6 -6.06 -9.70 3.65
C LEU A 6 -7.04 -9.47 4.81
N GLY A 7 -7.41 -8.23 5.08
CA GLY A 7 -8.48 -7.89 6.02
C GLY A 7 -8.96 -6.46 5.82
N THR A 8 -10.25 -6.25 6.09
CA THR A 8 -10.99 -5.02 5.73
C THR A 8 -11.84 -4.47 6.88
N SER A 9 -11.70 -5.02 8.09
CA SER A 9 -12.45 -4.61 9.30
C SER A 9 -11.67 -3.60 10.14
N ALA A 10 -12.36 -2.58 10.65
CA ALA A 10 -11.80 -1.64 11.59
C ALA A 10 -11.85 -2.11 13.05
N GLY A 11 -10.78 -1.86 13.80
CA GLY A 11 -10.66 -2.04 15.25
C GLY A 11 -10.56 -3.49 15.73
N ALA A 12 -11.41 -4.38 15.22
CA ALA A 12 -11.42 -5.78 15.60
C ALA A 12 -11.99 -6.67 14.47
N PRO A 13 -11.66 -7.97 14.47
CA PRO A 13 -12.14 -8.90 13.45
C PRO A 13 -13.63 -9.21 13.63
N THR A 14 -14.26 -9.64 12.54
CA THR A 14 -15.63 -10.17 12.51
C THR A 14 -15.62 -11.55 11.86
N PRO A 15 -16.73 -12.32 11.92
CA PRO A 15 -16.81 -13.61 11.21
C PRO A 15 -16.58 -13.51 9.69
N HIS A 16 -16.69 -12.32 9.09
CA HIS A 16 -16.61 -12.12 7.63
C HIS A 16 -15.42 -11.25 7.18
N ARG A 17 -14.85 -10.45 8.08
CA ARG A 17 -13.75 -9.53 7.78
C ARG A 17 -12.69 -9.61 8.88
N ASN A 18 -11.46 -9.90 8.52
CA ASN A 18 -10.29 -9.77 9.40
C ASN A 18 -9.92 -8.28 9.57
N VAL A 19 -9.08 -7.97 10.56
CA VAL A 19 -8.47 -6.65 10.69
C VAL A 19 -7.43 -6.36 9.60
N THR A 20 -7.05 -5.09 9.47
CA THR A 20 -6.31 -4.50 8.35
C THR A 20 -5.08 -5.30 7.93
N GLY A 21 -5.00 -5.54 6.63
CA GLY A 21 -3.79 -5.99 5.95
C GLY A 21 -4.01 -6.02 4.45
N LEU A 22 -3.02 -5.56 3.69
CA LEU A 22 -3.07 -5.47 2.24
C LEU A 22 -1.78 -6.02 1.64
N ALA A 23 -1.89 -7.07 0.84
CA ALA A 23 -0.78 -7.57 0.05
C ALA A 23 -0.69 -6.82 -1.28
N LEU A 24 0.49 -6.38 -1.68
CA LEU A 24 0.76 -5.75 -2.98
C LEU A 24 1.85 -6.52 -3.72
N ALA A 25 1.64 -6.78 -5.00
CA ALA A 25 2.64 -7.40 -5.88
C ALA A 25 2.67 -6.70 -7.25
N ILE A 26 3.83 -6.71 -7.89
CA ILE A 26 3.94 -6.26 -9.29
C ILE A 26 3.45 -7.40 -10.18
N ASP A 27 2.24 -7.23 -10.71
CA ASP A 27 1.55 -8.19 -11.59
C ASP A 27 1.53 -9.62 -10.99
N ASP A 28 2.19 -10.58 -11.62
CA ASP A 28 2.25 -11.99 -11.16
C ASP A 28 3.54 -12.36 -10.44
N SER A 29 4.30 -11.36 -9.99
CA SER A 29 5.45 -11.58 -9.11
C SER A 29 5.04 -12.39 -7.87
N ARG A 30 5.89 -13.35 -7.52
CA ARG A 30 5.82 -14.06 -6.23
C ARG A 30 6.33 -13.18 -5.09
N ASP A 31 7.19 -12.22 -5.40
CA ASP A 31 7.63 -11.21 -4.44
C ASP A 31 6.54 -10.17 -4.23
N TRP A 32 6.33 -9.83 -2.97
CA TRP A 32 5.20 -9.00 -2.56
C TRP A 32 5.54 -8.19 -1.32
N TYR A 33 4.67 -7.24 -1.02
CA TYR A 33 4.78 -6.26 0.06
C TYR A 33 3.51 -6.28 0.88
N LEU A 34 3.64 -6.01 2.17
CA LEU A 34 2.50 -5.98 3.08
C LEU A 34 2.33 -4.54 3.60
N PHE A 35 1.13 -4.00 3.45
CA PHE A 35 0.72 -2.75 4.09
C PHE A 35 -0.23 -3.11 5.23
N ASP A 36 0.19 -2.78 6.45
CA ASP A 36 -0.36 -3.22 7.71
C ASP A 36 -0.42 -4.75 7.90
N CYS A 37 -0.31 -5.16 9.15
CA CYS A 37 -0.26 -6.55 9.57
C CYS A 37 -1.05 -6.74 10.86
N GLY A 38 -2.36 -6.55 10.78
CA GLY A 38 -3.28 -6.84 11.87
C GLY A 38 -3.24 -8.30 12.33
N GLU A 39 -3.81 -8.55 13.51
CA GLU A 39 -3.93 -9.91 14.02
C GLU A 39 -4.62 -10.83 12.98
N GLY A 40 -4.13 -12.06 12.85
CA GLY A 40 -4.70 -13.01 11.90
C GLY A 40 -4.17 -12.91 10.46
N THR A 41 -3.35 -11.90 10.09
CA THR A 41 -2.81 -11.76 8.72
C THR A 41 -2.11 -13.04 8.23
N GLN A 42 -1.29 -13.70 9.07
CA GLN A 42 -0.66 -14.98 8.69
C GLN A 42 -1.67 -16.10 8.38
N HIS A 43 -2.86 -16.09 9.01
CA HIS A 43 -3.93 -17.04 8.73
C HIS A 43 -4.64 -16.72 7.41
N GLN A 44 -4.76 -15.44 7.07
CA GLN A 44 -5.28 -15.00 5.77
C GLN A 44 -4.33 -15.37 4.63
N LEU A 45 -3.00 -15.36 4.87
CA LEU A 45 -2.02 -15.84 3.89
C LEU A 45 -2.24 -17.31 3.50
N MET A 46 -2.71 -18.18 4.41
CA MET A 46 -3.01 -19.58 4.10
C MET A 46 -4.16 -19.76 3.10
N LYS A 47 -4.92 -18.69 2.83
CA LYS A 47 -6.10 -18.69 1.96
C LYS A 47 -5.85 -18.00 0.61
N CYS A 48 -4.62 -17.59 0.32
CA CYS A 48 -4.25 -16.83 -0.87
C CYS A 48 -2.89 -17.27 -1.43
N ARG A 49 -2.44 -16.64 -2.54
CA ARG A 49 -1.20 -17.01 -3.24
C ARG A 49 0.09 -16.57 -2.55
N TYR A 50 0.02 -15.69 -1.56
CA TYR A 50 1.19 -15.05 -0.97
C TYR A 50 1.82 -15.90 0.13
N SER A 51 3.14 -15.88 0.21
CA SER A 51 3.91 -16.60 1.22
C SER A 51 4.86 -15.65 1.94
N ALA A 52 4.94 -15.77 3.27
CA ALA A 52 5.90 -15.05 4.08
C ALA A 52 7.36 -15.34 3.69
N ALA A 53 7.65 -16.38 2.89
CA ALA A 53 8.99 -16.64 2.34
C ALA A 53 9.42 -15.66 1.23
N ARG A 54 8.46 -15.01 0.55
CA ARG A 54 8.68 -14.07 -0.56
C ARG A 54 8.28 -12.63 -0.23
N LEU A 55 7.88 -12.38 1.01
CA LEU A 55 7.55 -11.04 1.51
C LEU A 55 8.82 -10.18 1.53
N ARG A 56 8.88 -9.06 0.82
CA ARG A 56 10.10 -8.24 0.73
C ARG A 56 10.16 -7.19 1.83
N ALA A 57 9.08 -6.42 1.98
CA ALA A 57 8.95 -5.42 3.01
C ALA A 57 7.53 -5.33 3.57
N ILE A 58 7.44 -4.85 4.80
CA ILE A 58 6.19 -4.54 5.50
C ILE A 58 6.18 -3.04 5.78
N PHE A 59 5.07 -2.37 5.50
CA PHE A 59 4.83 -0.96 5.77
C PHE A 59 3.71 -0.85 6.79
N ILE A 60 3.97 -0.29 7.97
CA ILE A 60 2.98 -0.10 9.03
C ILE A 60 2.54 1.35 9.05
N THR A 61 1.24 1.59 8.90
CA THR A 61 0.67 2.94 8.86
C THR A 61 0.75 3.61 10.23
N HIS A 62 0.40 2.87 11.29
CA HIS A 62 0.45 3.34 12.67
C HIS A 62 0.45 2.19 13.70
N VAL A 63 0.57 2.55 14.98
CA VAL A 63 0.85 1.59 16.07
C VAL A 63 -0.38 0.90 16.66
N HIS A 64 -1.61 1.13 16.18
CA HIS A 64 -2.77 0.42 16.72
C HIS A 64 -2.73 -1.08 16.40
N GLY A 65 -3.32 -1.87 17.30
CA GLY A 65 -3.15 -3.32 17.30
C GLY A 65 -3.75 -4.04 16.10
N ASP A 66 -4.87 -3.56 15.59
CA ASP A 66 -5.51 -4.03 14.36
C ASP A 66 -4.69 -3.77 13.09
N HIS A 67 -3.57 -3.04 13.20
CA HIS A 67 -2.62 -2.82 12.11
C HIS A 67 -1.26 -3.50 12.36
N CYS A 68 -0.94 -3.96 13.58
CA CYS A 68 0.42 -4.45 13.87
C CYS A 68 0.51 -5.75 14.69
N TYR A 69 -0.55 -6.20 15.37
CA TYR A 69 -0.48 -7.37 16.25
C TYR A 69 -0.15 -8.68 15.53
N GLY A 70 -0.33 -8.75 14.21
CA GLY A 70 0.06 -9.90 13.40
C GLY A 70 1.57 -10.03 13.19
N LEU A 71 2.35 -8.96 13.41
CA LEU A 71 3.79 -8.92 13.10
C LEU A 71 4.59 -10.01 13.79
N PRO A 72 4.53 -10.19 15.14
CA PRO A 72 5.39 -11.17 15.79
C PRO A 72 5.10 -12.59 15.30
N GLY A 73 3.82 -12.93 15.15
CA GLY A 73 3.40 -14.24 14.65
C GLY A 73 3.80 -14.48 13.20
N LEU A 74 3.64 -13.49 12.32
CA LEU A 74 4.04 -13.59 10.91
C LEU A 74 5.56 -13.81 10.77
N ILE A 75 6.37 -13.02 11.49
CA ILE A 75 7.83 -13.10 11.43
C ILE A 75 8.32 -14.41 12.04
N ALA A 76 7.75 -14.85 13.17
CA ALA A 76 8.06 -16.15 13.78
C ALA A 76 7.73 -17.32 12.83
N SER A 77 6.57 -17.29 12.19
CA SER A 77 6.18 -18.29 11.19
C SER A 77 7.14 -18.30 10.00
N ALA A 78 7.51 -17.14 9.46
CA ALA A 78 8.52 -17.04 8.40
C ALA A 78 9.88 -17.63 8.84
N ASN A 79 10.29 -17.37 10.08
CA ASN A 79 11.48 -17.95 10.67
C ASN A 79 11.39 -19.46 10.69
N MET A 80 10.30 -20.03 11.21
CA MET A 80 10.06 -21.49 11.29
C MET A 80 9.96 -22.18 9.93
N SER A 81 9.45 -21.50 8.91
CA SER A 81 9.41 -22.02 7.53
C SER A 81 10.78 -22.00 6.82
N GLY A 82 11.84 -21.54 7.49
CA GLY A 82 13.20 -21.61 6.97
C GLY A 82 13.57 -20.46 6.05
N ARG A 83 12.85 -19.33 6.13
CA ARG A 83 13.20 -18.10 5.40
C ARG A 83 14.67 -17.73 5.64
N LYS A 84 15.35 -17.32 4.56
CA LYS A 84 16.73 -16.82 4.56
C LYS A 84 16.86 -15.40 4.02
N ALA A 85 15.94 -14.98 3.15
CA ALA A 85 15.96 -13.66 2.54
C ALA A 85 15.71 -12.56 3.60
N PRO A 86 16.43 -11.42 3.54
CA PRO A 86 16.19 -10.28 4.42
C PRO A 86 14.73 -9.81 4.36
N LEU A 87 14.20 -9.32 5.47
CA LEU A 87 12.89 -8.69 5.57
C LEU A 87 13.05 -7.28 6.11
N THR A 88 12.48 -6.30 5.42
CA THR A 88 12.45 -4.91 5.90
C THR A 88 11.09 -4.59 6.51
N VAL A 89 11.07 -3.92 7.66
CA VAL A 89 9.87 -3.39 8.31
C VAL A 89 10.01 -1.88 8.39
N CYS A 90 9.24 -1.18 7.57
CA CYS A 90 9.11 0.27 7.55
C CYS A 90 7.95 0.65 8.47
N ALA A 91 8.23 1.25 9.63
CA ALA A 91 7.22 1.47 10.65
C ALA A 91 7.56 2.67 11.57
N PRO A 92 6.57 3.24 12.27
CA PRO A 92 6.83 4.18 13.36
C PRO A 92 7.65 3.53 14.47
N ASP A 93 8.38 4.35 15.23
CA ASP A 93 9.36 3.91 16.23
C ASP A 93 8.87 2.73 17.09
N GLY A 94 7.66 2.83 17.66
CA GLY A 94 7.05 1.86 18.59
C GLY A 94 6.96 0.39 18.12
N ILE A 95 7.05 0.14 16.81
CA ILE A 95 6.88 -1.22 16.24
C ILE A 95 8.10 -2.10 16.46
N GLU A 96 9.31 -1.55 16.40
CA GLU A 96 10.53 -2.32 16.63
C GLU A 96 10.56 -2.86 18.06
N GLN A 97 10.29 -2.01 19.06
CA GLN A 97 10.29 -2.43 20.46
C GLN A 97 9.16 -3.41 20.77
N PHE A 98 8.00 -3.28 20.10
CA PHE A 98 6.91 -4.25 20.22
C PHE A 98 7.34 -5.65 19.75
N ILE A 99 7.97 -5.76 18.58
CA ILE A 99 8.45 -7.04 18.04
C ILE A 99 9.56 -7.61 18.93
N GLU A 100 10.53 -6.79 19.34
CA GLU A 100 11.62 -7.20 20.22
C GLU A 100 11.11 -7.71 21.57
N ALA A 101 10.12 -7.04 22.16
CA ALA A 101 9.50 -7.48 23.41
C ALA A 101 8.80 -8.83 23.22
N ALA A 102 8.00 -8.99 22.17
CA ALA A 102 7.34 -10.25 21.87
C ALA A 102 8.36 -11.38 21.71
N PHE A 103 9.45 -11.15 20.98
CA PHE A 103 10.51 -12.15 20.79
C PHE A 103 11.23 -12.49 22.09
N ARG A 104 11.55 -11.49 22.91
CA ARG A 104 12.19 -11.66 24.22
C ARG A 104 11.34 -12.54 25.14
N PHE A 105 10.04 -12.29 25.21
CA PHE A 105 9.14 -13.02 26.12
C PHE A 105 8.61 -14.35 25.56
N THR A 106 8.90 -14.66 24.29
CA THR A 106 8.54 -15.94 23.65
C THR A 106 9.75 -16.79 23.25
N ASP A 107 10.95 -16.44 23.74
CA ASP A 107 12.21 -17.16 23.53
C ASP A 107 12.64 -17.27 22.04
N ILE A 108 12.28 -16.27 21.22
CA ILE A 108 12.83 -16.11 19.86
C ILE A 108 14.14 -15.32 19.98
N ARG A 109 15.25 -16.06 20.09
CA ARG A 109 16.58 -15.46 20.31
C ARG A 109 17.27 -14.99 19.02
N GLU A 110 17.06 -15.74 17.94
CA GLU A 110 17.71 -15.49 16.66
C GLU A 110 16.76 -15.81 15.51
N LEU A 111 16.79 -14.95 14.49
CA LEU A 111 16.12 -15.20 13.22
C LEU A 111 17.10 -15.81 12.22
N ARG A 112 16.59 -16.73 11.39
CA ARG A 112 17.36 -17.37 10.31
C ARG A 112 17.58 -16.47 9.09
N PHE A 113 17.10 -15.23 9.15
CA PHE A 113 17.20 -14.20 8.12
C PHE A 113 17.39 -12.82 8.77
N PRO A 114 18.02 -11.86 8.08
CA PRO A 114 18.13 -10.48 8.56
C PRO A 114 16.75 -9.81 8.64
N LEU A 115 16.45 -9.19 9.78
CA LEU A 115 15.30 -8.30 9.96
C LEU A 115 15.83 -6.88 10.08
N HIS A 116 15.38 -6.00 9.18
CA HIS A 116 15.79 -4.60 9.13
C HIS A 116 14.62 -3.71 9.49
N PHE A 117 14.83 -2.78 10.41
CA PHE A 117 13.85 -1.76 10.75
C PHE A 117 14.21 -0.44 10.10
N VAL A 118 13.22 0.22 9.51
CA VAL A 118 13.33 1.56 8.93
C VAL A 118 12.24 2.42 9.55
N ARG A 119 12.63 3.53 10.17
CA ARG A 119 11.69 4.46 10.78
C ARG A 119 10.91 5.22 9.72
N SER A 120 9.62 4.91 9.58
CA SER A 120 8.74 5.57 8.61
C SER A 120 8.19 6.93 9.07
N ASP A 121 8.38 7.24 10.35
CA ASP A 121 8.05 8.53 10.97
C ASP A 121 9.21 9.56 10.89
N ALA A 122 10.31 9.20 10.24
CA ALA A 122 11.40 10.12 9.94
C ALA A 122 11.02 11.10 8.80
N PRO A 123 11.46 12.36 8.84
CA PRO A 123 11.05 13.40 7.89
C PRO A 123 11.47 13.13 6.43
N ASP A 124 12.46 12.27 6.22
CA ASP A 124 13.05 11.91 4.92
C ASP A 124 12.83 10.42 4.58
N PHE A 125 11.81 9.80 5.18
CA PHE A 125 11.50 8.39 4.90
C PHE A 125 11.31 8.14 3.40
N SER A 126 12.11 7.21 2.90
CA SER A 126 11.93 6.60 1.58
C SER A 126 12.37 5.15 1.63
N TYR A 127 11.72 4.32 0.81
CA TYR A 127 12.11 2.94 0.59
C TYR A 127 12.21 2.70 -0.91
N GLN A 128 13.31 2.09 -1.34
CA GLN A 128 13.50 1.67 -2.72
C GLN A 128 14.23 0.33 -2.78
N ASP A 129 13.82 -0.53 -3.69
CA ASP A 129 14.41 -1.87 -3.80
C ASP A 129 14.53 -2.39 -5.24
N GLY A 130 14.47 -1.47 -6.21
CA GLY A 130 14.53 -1.73 -7.65
C GLY A 130 13.21 -2.17 -8.29
N HIS A 131 12.18 -2.48 -7.50
CA HIS A 131 10.85 -2.83 -7.99
C HIS A 131 9.79 -1.82 -7.56
N LEU A 132 9.91 -1.29 -6.34
CA LEU A 132 9.06 -0.23 -5.82
C LEU A 132 9.89 0.92 -5.26
N ASN A 133 9.35 2.12 -5.43
CA ASN A 133 9.68 3.31 -4.65
C ASN A 133 8.49 3.60 -3.74
N VAL A 134 8.73 3.77 -2.44
CA VAL A 134 7.68 4.07 -1.46
C VAL A 134 8.06 5.32 -0.67
N SER A 135 7.16 6.30 -0.67
CA SER A 135 7.23 7.50 0.18
C SER A 135 6.05 7.51 1.16
N SER A 136 6.17 8.31 2.22
CA SER A 136 5.10 8.47 3.20
C SER A 136 4.50 9.88 3.19
N THR A 137 3.27 10.00 3.69
CA THR A 137 2.61 11.28 3.97
C THR A 137 1.98 11.18 5.34
N ALA A 138 2.30 12.13 6.22
CA ALA A 138 1.73 12.18 7.57
C ALA A 138 0.21 12.46 7.51
N LEU A 139 -0.54 11.79 8.36
CA LEU A 139 -1.99 11.86 8.44
C LEU A 139 -2.46 12.41 9.79
N SER A 140 -3.75 12.71 9.88
CA SER A 140 -4.43 13.13 11.11
C SER A 140 -5.11 11.94 11.79
N HIS A 141 -4.49 11.44 12.87
CA HIS A 141 -5.05 10.35 13.68
C HIS A 141 -4.59 10.48 15.15
N ARG A 142 -5.12 9.63 16.05
CA ARG A 142 -4.86 9.71 17.51
C ARG A 142 -3.40 9.44 17.89
N VAL A 143 -2.67 8.77 17.01
CA VAL A 143 -1.24 8.47 17.10
C VAL A 143 -0.59 8.84 15.77
N PRO A 144 0.74 8.99 15.70
CA PRO A 144 1.42 9.16 14.42
C PRO A 144 0.97 8.10 13.42
N CYS A 145 0.42 8.56 12.29
CA CYS A 145 -0.15 7.72 11.25
C CYS A 145 0.26 8.25 9.89
N PHE A 146 0.48 7.35 8.94
CA PHE A 146 1.02 7.66 7.63
C PHE A 146 0.26 6.93 6.55
N ALA A 147 0.11 7.58 5.39
CA ALA A 147 -0.16 6.90 4.14
C ALA A 147 1.16 6.56 3.45
N TYR A 148 1.14 5.52 2.63
CA TYR A 148 2.25 5.15 1.77
C TYR A 148 1.86 5.26 0.30
N ARG A 149 2.64 6.00 -0.48
CA ARG A 149 2.54 6.00 -1.94
C ARG A 149 3.57 5.02 -2.49
N ALA A 150 3.10 3.91 -3.07
CA ALA A 150 3.94 2.91 -3.72
C ALA A 150 3.90 3.08 -5.24
N GLU A 151 5.06 3.32 -5.84
CA GLU A 151 5.23 3.51 -7.28
C GLU A 151 6.12 2.42 -7.86
N GLU A 152 5.67 1.80 -8.95
CA GLU A 152 6.43 0.79 -9.68
C GLU A 152 7.69 1.38 -10.31
N THR A 153 8.83 0.74 -10.09
CA THR A 153 10.04 1.03 -10.89
C THR A 153 9.96 0.27 -12.22
N THR A 154 10.04 1.00 -13.33
CA THR A 154 9.97 0.43 -14.68
C THR A 154 11.34 0.44 -15.35
N PRO A 155 11.75 -0.66 -16.02
CA PRO A 155 12.98 -0.66 -16.82
C PRO A 155 12.98 0.45 -17.86
N ARG A 156 14.16 1.03 -18.13
CA ARG A 156 14.34 2.00 -19.21
C ARG A 156 15.09 1.37 -20.39
N HIS A 157 14.70 1.78 -21.59
CA HIS A 157 15.35 1.42 -22.84
C HIS A 157 16.05 2.65 -23.42
N LEU A 158 17.26 2.45 -23.93
CA LEU A 158 18.01 3.51 -24.59
C LEU A 158 17.48 3.74 -26.00
N LEU A 159 17.41 5.00 -26.39
CA LEU A 159 17.16 5.45 -27.76
C LEU A 159 18.47 5.41 -28.55
N VAL A 160 18.92 4.19 -28.87
CA VAL A 160 20.23 3.89 -29.49
C VAL A 160 20.48 4.74 -30.73
N ASP A 161 19.54 4.81 -31.66
CA ASP A 161 19.68 5.57 -32.90
C ASP A 161 19.89 7.07 -32.65
N LYS A 162 19.28 7.61 -31.59
CA LYS A 162 19.44 9.02 -31.19
C LYS A 162 20.81 9.25 -30.57
N LEU A 163 21.25 8.37 -29.67
CA LEU A 163 22.59 8.41 -29.06
C LEU A 163 23.70 8.37 -30.11
N GLU A 164 23.56 7.52 -31.13
CA GLU A 164 24.53 7.41 -32.21
C GLU A 164 24.53 8.64 -33.11
N ARG A 165 23.35 9.16 -33.46
CA ARG A 165 23.21 10.38 -34.25
C ARG A 165 23.83 11.58 -33.55
N ASP A 166 23.65 11.68 -32.24
CA ASP A 166 24.15 12.80 -31.44
C ASP A 166 25.60 12.55 -30.96
N GLY A 167 26.22 11.46 -31.42
CA GLY A 167 27.64 11.19 -31.23
C GLY A 167 28.02 10.90 -29.78
N VAL A 168 27.12 10.29 -29.00
CA VAL A 168 27.42 9.85 -27.63
C VAL A 168 28.24 8.56 -27.69
N PRO A 169 29.47 8.53 -27.18
CA PRO A 169 30.33 7.35 -27.27
C PRO A 169 29.72 6.17 -26.52
N ARG A 170 29.67 5.01 -27.19
CA ARG A 170 29.22 3.75 -26.56
C ARG A 170 30.13 3.41 -25.39
N GLY A 171 29.54 3.03 -24.26
CA GLY A 171 30.30 2.66 -23.06
C GLY A 171 29.53 2.90 -21.77
N PRO A 172 30.23 3.13 -20.64
CA PRO A 172 29.63 3.29 -19.31
C PRO A 172 28.58 4.41 -19.22
N LEU A 173 28.75 5.47 -20.02
CA LEU A 173 27.84 6.61 -20.08
C LEU A 173 26.43 6.25 -20.56
N TRP A 174 26.32 5.27 -21.47
CA TRP A 174 25.02 4.77 -21.92
C TRP A 174 24.27 4.07 -20.78
N ASN A 175 24.99 3.37 -19.90
CA ASN A 175 24.38 2.73 -18.73
C ASN A 175 23.87 3.76 -17.71
N GLN A 176 24.55 4.90 -17.58
CA GLN A 176 24.08 6.02 -16.74
C GLN A 176 22.78 6.61 -17.29
N LEU A 177 22.75 6.94 -18.58
CA LEU A 177 21.52 7.38 -19.25
C LEU A 177 20.40 6.35 -19.14
N GLN A 178 20.71 5.05 -19.24
CA GLN A 178 19.73 3.98 -19.07
C GLN A 178 19.20 3.89 -17.64
N LYS A 179 19.99 4.25 -16.63
CA LYS A 179 19.52 4.32 -15.24
C LYS A 179 18.68 5.56 -14.95
N GLY A 180 18.62 6.51 -15.88
CA GLY A 180 17.95 7.79 -15.68
C GLY A 180 18.90 8.89 -15.20
N ASP A 181 20.21 8.65 -15.19
CA ASP A 181 21.21 9.63 -14.78
C ASP A 181 21.66 10.46 -15.99
N ASP A 182 21.64 11.78 -15.85
CA ASP A 182 22.18 12.70 -16.86
C ASP A 182 23.70 12.55 -16.96
N ILE A 183 24.27 12.81 -18.15
CA ILE A 183 25.72 12.73 -18.37
C ILE A 183 26.27 14.01 -18.97
N ASP A 184 27.53 14.29 -18.62
CA ASP A 184 28.36 15.32 -19.26
C ASP A 184 29.52 14.64 -19.97
N LEU A 185 29.82 15.09 -21.20
CA LEU A 185 30.98 14.64 -21.97
C LEU A 185 32.17 15.57 -21.74
N ASP A 186 33.38 15.05 -21.96
CA ASP A 186 34.64 15.82 -21.87
C ASP A 186 34.69 17.02 -22.84
N ASP A 187 33.90 16.97 -23.92
CA ASP A 187 33.75 18.07 -24.88
C ASP A 187 32.77 19.17 -24.44
N GLY A 188 32.22 19.05 -23.23
CA GLY A 188 31.32 20.03 -22.60
C GLY A 188 29.84 19.86 -22.97
N ARG A 189 29.47 18.84 -23.75
CA ARG A 189 28.07 18.56 -24.07
C ARG A 189 27.36 17.82 -22.93
N HIS A 190 26.16 18.28 -22.61
CA HIS A 190 25.28 17.70 -21.60
C HIS A 190 24.15 16.89 -22.27
N PHE A 191 23.83 15.73 -21.70
CA PHE A 191 22.80 14.83 -22.20
C PHE A 191 21.86 14.43 -21.06
N ALA A 192 20.61 14.88 -21.13
CA ALA A 192 19.59 14.53 -20.16
C ALA A 192 19.06 13.10 -20.41
N ALA A 193 19.00 12.26 -19.38
CA ALA A 193 18.57 10.86 -19.52
C ALA A 193 17.16 10.72 -20.09
N GLY A 194 16.26 11.67 -19.80
CA GLY A 194 14.91 11.71 -20.36
C GLY A 194 14.86 11.88 -21.88
N ASP A 195 15.91 12.46 -22.49
CA ASP A 195 15.98 12.65 -23.94
C ASP A 195 16.49 11.40 -24.67
N TYR A 196 17.18 10.51 -23.97
CA TYR A 196 17.90 9.37 -24.58
C TYR A 196 17.48 8.02 -24.02
N SER A 197 16.55 7.99 -23.07
CA SER A 197 15.98 6.76 -22.54
C SER A 197 14.50 6.93 -22.20
N GLU A 198 13.72 5.91 -22.50
CA GLU A 198 12.30 5.86 -22.21
C GLU A 198 11.96 4.66 -21.34
N THR A 199 10.96 4.80 -20.47
CA THR A 199 10.46 3.69 -19.65
C THR A 199 9.68 2.71 -20.54
N ALA A 200 9.89 1.41 -20.34
CA ALA A 200 9.20 0.36 -21.10
C ALA A 200 7.66 0.46 -21.03
N TRP A 201 7.14 0.96 -19.91
CA TRP A 201 5.77 1.43 -19.74
C TRP A 201 5.77 2.52 -18.66
N LEU A 202 4.70 3.31 -18.58
CA LEU A 202 4.58 4.32 -17.52
C LEU A 202 4.45 3.64 -16.15
N PRO A 203 5.20 4.10 -15.13
CA PRO A 203 5.04 3.66 -13.75
C PRO A 203 3.59 3.73 -13.29
N ARG A 204 3.15 2.68 -12.60
CA ARG A 204 1.87 2.62 -11.90
C ARG A 204 2.07 2.96 -10.44
N SER A 205 1.10 3.62 -9.83
CA SER A 205 1.20 4.07 -8.44
C SER A 205 -0.11 3.86 -7.67
N VAL A 206 0.03 3.49 -6.41
CA VAL A 206 -1.08 3.26 -5.48
C VAL A 206 -0.77 3.94 -4.16
N ILE A 207 -1.75 4.67 -3.63
CA ILE A 207 -1.71 5.19 -2.26
C ILE A 207 -2.46 4.22 -1.36
N VAL A 208 -1.83 3.82 -0.26
CA VAL A 208 -2.45 3.08 0.82
C VAL A 208 -2.52 4.01 2.02
N GLY A 209 -3.70 4.55 2.30
CA GLY A 209 -3.97 5.41 3.44
C GLY A 209 -4.08 4.61 4.73
N GLY A 210 -3.38 5.08 5.77
CA GLY A 210 -3.68 4.69 7.14
C GLY A 210 -4.94 5.39 7.67
N ASP A 211 -5.31 5.05 8.88
CA ASP A 211 -6.47 5.64 9.57
C ASP A 211 -6.31 7.16 9.70
N ASN A 212 -7.34 7.91 9.31
CA ASN A 212 -7.35 9.36 9.44
C ASN A 212 -8.73 9.99 9.30
N ASP A 213 -8.89 11.22 9.82
CA ASP A 213 -10.10 12.06 9.68
C ASP A 213 -9.93 13.25 8.72
N GLN A 214 -8.81 13.33 7.98
CA GLN A 214 -8.54 14.41 7.03
C GLN A 214 -7.96 13.87 5.72
N PRO A 215 -8.79 13.25 4.84
CA PRO A 215 -8.31 12.70 3.56
C PRO A 215 -7.62 13.74 2.66
N ALA A 216 -7.96 15.02 2.81
CA ALA A 216 -7.35 16.13 2.07
C ALA A 216 -5.84 16.31 2.35
N LEU A 217 -5.30 15.74 3.44
CA LEU A 217 -3.84 15.73 3.66
C LEU A 217 -3.10 14.97 2.56
N LEU A 218 -3.80 14.11 1.82
CA LEU A 218 -3.24 13.34 0.71
C LEU A 218 -3.32 14.06 -0.64
N THR A 219 -3.85 15.28 -0.74
CA THR A 219 -4.03 15.97 -2.04
C THR A 219 -2.75 16.00 -2.87
N GLU A 220 -1.59 16.30 -2.28
CA GLU A 220 -0.33 16.29 -3.02
C GLU A 220 0.13 14.87 -3.39
N ALA A 221 -0.04 13.89 -2.51
CA ALA A 221 0.28 12.50 -2.82
C ALA A 221 -0.63 11.94 -3.93
N MET A 222 -1.89 12.37 -3.98
CA MET A 222 -2.89 11.99 -4.99
C MET A 222 -2.55 12.53 -6.38
N ARG A 223 -1.79 13.63 -6.49
CA ARG A 223 -1.36 14.13 -7.80
C ARG A 223 -0.57 13.04 -8.53
N ASN A 224 -0.99 12.74 -9.75
CA ASN A 224 -0.38 11.71 -10.59
C ASN A 224 -0.37 10.31 -9.95
N SER A 225 -1.32 10.00 -9.06
CA SER A 225 -1.52 8.65 -8.52
C SER A 225 -2.68 7.95 -9.23
N ASP A 226 -2.56 6.64 -9.45
CA ASP A 226 -3.59 5.90 -10.22
C ASP A 226 -4.74 5.40 -9.33
N VAL A 227 -4.43 4.98 -8.09
CA VAL A 227 -5.39 4.39 -7.16
C VAL A 227 -5.21 4.97 -5.76
N LEU A 228 -6.32 5.31 -5.11
CA LEU A 228 -6.39 5.58 -3.67
C LEU A 228 -7.08 4.42 -2.95
N ILE A 229 -6.36 3.74 -2.05
CA ILE A 229 -6.92 2.78 -1.11
C ILE A 229 -6.99 3.49 0.25
N HIS A 230 -8.18 3.62 0.83
CA HIS A 230 -8.37 4.46 2.02
C HIS A 230 -9.43 3.90 2.95
N GLU A 231 -9.31 4.18 4.25
CA GLU A 231 -10.35 3.86 5.22
C GLU A 231 -11.65 4.60 4.92
N ALA A 232 -12.78 3.93 5.13
CA ALA A 232 -14.10 4.56 5.21
C ALA A 232 -14.84 3.92 6.39
N THR A 233 -14.35 4.21 7.59
CA THR A 233 -14.84 3.55 8.80
C THR A 233 -16.34 3.80 9.01
N PHE A 234 -16.84 4.97 8.58
CA PHE A 234 -18.22 5.40 8.79
C PHE A 234 -18.88 6.00 7.54
N THR A 235 -20.19 6.13 7.61
CA THR A 235 -21.00 7.10 6.85
C THR A 235 -21.13 8.38 7.68
N GLU A 236 -21.47 9.51 7.06
CA GLU A 236 -21.66 10.80 7.75
C GLU A 236 -22.71 10.73 8.87
N ASP A 237 -23.83 10.03 8.62
CA ASP A 237 -24.91 9.89 9.60
C ASP A 237 -24.47 9.08 10.83
N VAL A 238 -23.59 8.10 10.64
CA VAL A 238 -22.99 7.32 11.73
C VAL A 238 -21.93 8.13 12.44
N LEU A 239 -21.05 8.83 11.71
CA LEU A 239 -20.03 9.69 12.30
C LEU A 239 -20.66 10.75 13.21
N ALA A 240 -21.77 11.36 12.78
CA ALA A 240 -22.52 12.33 13.58
C ALA A 240 -23.05 11.75 14.91
N LYS A 241 -23.33 10.44 14.97
CA LYS A 241 -23.78 9.75 16.18
C LYS A 241 -22.63 9.31 17.08
N VAL A 242 -21.54 8.78 16.50
CA VAL A 242 -20.41 8.26 17.29
C VAL A 242 -19.45 9.35 17.75
N GLY A 243 -19.37 10.46 17.02
CA GLY A 243 -18.52 11.61 17.30
C GLY A 243 -17.11 11.51 16.69
N PRO A 244 -16.39 12.65 16.57
CA PRO A 244 -15.13 12.76 15.86
C PRO A 244 -13.91 12.24 16.66
N GLN A 245 -14.07 11.88 17.93
CA GLN A 245 -12.96 11.53 18.82
C GLN A 245 -12.14 10.31 18.38
N TYR A 246 -12.66 9.49 17.48
CA TYR A 246 -11.96 8.32 16.94
C TYR A 246 -11.02 8.68 15.77
N MET A 247 -11.14 9.89 15.21
CA MET A 247 -10.31 10.40 14.11
C MET A 247 -10.27 9.47 12.89
N HIS A 248 -11.45 9.10 12.40
CA HIS A 248 -11.67 8.28 11.20
C HIS A 248 -12.47 9.04 10.14
N SER A 249 -12.43 8.55 8.90
CA SER A 249 -13.07 9.15 7.75
C SER A 249 -14.43 8.54 7.42
N THR A 250 -15.25 9.34 6.75
CA THR A 250 -16.48 8.86 6.10
C THR A 250 -16.23 8.49 4.65
N ALA A 251 -17.11 7.68 4.06
CA ALA A 251 -17.07 7.42 2.63
C ALA A 251 -17.17 8.74 1.82
N ALA A 252 -18.06 9.65 2.23
CA ALA A 252 -18.19 10.98 1.60
C ALA A 252 -16.90 11.82 1.67
N MET A 253 -16.21 11.86 2.81
CA MET A 253 -14.98 12.64 2.98
C MET A 253 -13.89 12.17 2.01
N VAL A 254 -13.70 10.85 1.91
CA VAL A 254 -12.68 10.25 1.06
C VAL A 254 -12.98 10.48 -0.41
N THR A 255 -14.22 10.23 -0.83
CA THR A 255 -14.58 10.30 -2.24
C THR A 255 -14.61 11.75 -2.75
N LYS A 256 -14.94 12.73 -1.90
CA LYS A 256 -14.75 14.16 -2.20
C LYS A 256 -13.27 14.51 -2.41
N ALA A 257 -12.40 14.15 -1.47
CA ALA A 257 -10.97 14.44 -1.60
C ALA A 257 -10.35 13.78 -2.85
N ALA A 258 -10.78 12.55 -3.16
CA ALA A 258 -10.35 11.85 -4.37
C ALA A 258 -10.88 12.53 -5.65
N SER A 259 -12.13 13.00 -5.64
CA SER A 259 -12.72 13.76 -6.75
C SER A 259 -11.97 15.06 -6.98
N ASP A 260 -11.65 15.81 -5.92
CA ASP A 260 -10.94 17.09 -6.01
C ASP A 260 -9.51 16.94 -6.53
N ALA A 261 -8.91 15.75 -6.37
CA ALA A 261 -7.58 15.42 -6.83
C ALA A 261 -7.55 14.64 -8.17
N ASP A 262 -8.68 14.50 -8.86
CA ASP A 262 -8.84 13.76 -10.12
C ASP A 262 -8.34 12.30 -10.06
N ILE A 263 -8.43 11.66 -8.88
CA ILE A 263 -8.15 10.23 -8.77
C ILE A 263 -9.21 9.46 -9.56
N LYS A 264 -8.77 8.48 -10.35
CA LYS A 264 -9.66 7.69 -11.20
C LYS A 264 -10.25 6.47 -10.48
N HIS A 265 -9.49 5.89 -9.55
CA HIS A 265 -9.86 4.65 -8.87
C HIS A 265 -9.74 4.80 -7.35
N VAL A 266 -10.84 4.59 -6.63
CA VAL A 266 -10.89 4.61 -5.17
C VAL A 266 -11.32 3.23 -4.68
N VAL A 267 -10.59 2.68 -3.71
CA VAL A 267 -10.96 1.45 -3.02
C VAL A 267 -11.12 1.74 -1.54
N LEU A 268 -12.35 1.66 -1.02
CA LEU A 268 -12.59 1.86 0.41
C LEU A 268 -12.39 0.56 1.17
N THR A 269 -11.85 0.66 2.37
CA THR A 269 -11.61 -0.47 3.29
C THR A 269 -11.79 -0.01 4.74
N HIS A 270 -11.36 -0.83 5.70
CA HIS A 270 -11.34 -0.50 7.13
C HIS A 270 -12.73 -0.13 7.64
N PHE A 271 -13.70 -0.99 7.38
CA PHE A 271 -15.10 -0.71 7.68
C PHE A 271 -15.41 -1.02 9.13
N SER A 272 -16.13 -0.12 9.80
CA SER A 272 -16.65 -0.39 11.14
C SER A 272 -17.44 -1.71 11.16
N GLN A 273 -17.29 -2.47 12.24
CA GLN A 273 -18.01 -3.73 12.44
C GLN A 273 -19.53 -3.57 12.35
N ARG A 274 -20.08 -2.36 12.54
CA ARG A 274 -21.53 -2.11 12.38
C ARG A 274 -22.05 -2.46 10.98
N TYR A 275 -21.24 -2.27 9.94
CA TYR A 275 -21.66 -2.49 8.56
C TYR A 275 -21.58 -3.97 8.22
N ARG A 276 -22.72 -4.60 7.96
CA ARG A 276 -22.81 -6.01 7.54
C ARG A 276 -22.70 -6.13 6.02
N LEU A 277 -22.25 -7.30 5.54
CA LEU A 277 -22.14 -7.56 4.09
C LEU A 277 -23.50 -7.70 3.40
N LYS A 278 -24.49 -8.26 4.11
CA LYS A 278 -25.85 -8.46 3.62
C LYS A 278 -26.83 -7.83 4.61
N GLY A 279 -27.92 -7.27 4.06
CA GLY A 279 -29.07 -6.87 4.86
C GLY A 279 -29.83 -8.07 5.44
N GLY A 280 -30.76 -7.79 6.33
CA GLY A 280 -31.63 -8.77 6.98
C GLY A 280 -32.49 -8.08 8.03
N ASP A 281 -33.41 -8.84 8.62
CA ASP A 281 -34.22 -8.32 9.72
C ASP A 281 -33.29 -7.82 10.84
N HIS A 282 -33.47 -6.56 11.25
CA HIS A 282 -32.68 -5.86 12.27
C HIS A 282 -31.24 -5.46 11.89
N VAL A 283 -30.85 -5.52 10.61
CA VAL A 283 -29.57 -4.93 10.15
C VAL A 283 -29.78 -3.46 9.80
N GLU A 284 -29.29 -2.57 10.66
CA GLU A 284 -29.41 -1.11 10.44
C GLU A 284 -28.43 -0.56 9.40
N HIS A 285 -27.25 -1.17 9.27
CA HIS A 285 -26.16 -0.66 8.44
C HIS A 285 -25.47 -1.76 7.64
N THR A 286 -25.23 -1.49 6.36
CA THR A 286 -24.58 -2.40 5.41
C THR A 286 -23.45 -1.71 4.65
N ILE A 287 -22.54 -2.50 4.07
CA ILE A 287 -21.49 -1.96 3.20
C ILE A 287 -22.09 -1.20 1.99
N ALA A 288 -23.32 -1.51 1.58
CA ALA A 288 -24.00 -0.79 0.52
C ALA A 288 -24.30 0.67 0.88
N ASP A 289 -24.47 0.99 2.17
CA ASP A 289 -24.70 2.37 2.62
C ASP A 289 -23.44 3.24 2.42
N LEU A 290 -22.27 2.69 2.76
CA LEU A 290 -20.98 3.32 2.48
C LEU A 290 -20.75 3.50 0.98
N ALA A 291 -21.07 2.48 0.18
CA ALA A 291 -20.94 2.55 -1.26
C ALA A 291 -21.86 3.62 -1.88
N ALA A 292 -23.11 3.70 -1.41
CA ALA A 292 -24.09 4.68 -1.88
C ALA A 292 -23.67 6.12 -1.51
N GLU A 293 -23.20 6.33 -0.27
CA GLU A 293 -22.69 7.63 0.16
C GLU A 293 -21.44 8.04 -0.64
N GLY A 294 -20.48 7.13 -0.80
CA GLY A 294 -19.28 7.39 -1.59
C GLY A 294 -19.58 7.75 -3.04
N ALA A 295 -20.47 6.99 -3.69
CA ALA A 295 -20.87 7.21 -5.09
C ALA A 295 -21.64 8.51 -5.31
N ALA A 296 -22.30 9.06 -4.28
CA ALA A 296 -22.97 10.36 -4.37
C ALA A 296 -21.99 11.53 -4.57
N HIS A 297 -20.71 11.32 -4.27
CA HIS A 297 -19.67 12.35 -4.32
C HIS A 297 -18.54 12.06 -5.31
N TYR A 298 -18.61 10.97 -6.07
CA TYR A 298 -17.52 10.54 -6.93
C TYR A 298 -18.00 9.75 -8.14
N THR A 299 -17.45 10.10 -9.31
CA THR A 299 -17.87 9.57 -10.62
C THR A 299 -16.84 8.62 -11.23
N GLY A 300 -15.68 8.44 -10.58
CA GLY A 300 -14.68 7.46 -10.97
C GLY A 300 -15.06 6.04 -10.57
N ASN A 301 -14.10 5.12 -10.66
CA ASN A 301 -14.29 3.74 -10.24
C ASN A 301 -14.20 3.63 -8.71
N LEU A 302 -15.31 3.29 -8.06
CA LEU A 302 -15.39 3.10 -6.62
C LEU A 302 -15.59 1.62 -6.28
N VAL A 303 -14.67 1.04 -5.51
CA VAL A 303 -14.68 -0.37 -5.12
C VAL A 303 -14.74 -0.49 -3.61
N MET A 304 -15.65 -1.31 -3.10
CA MET A 304 -15.63 -1.71 -1.68
C MET A 304 -14.74 -2.94 -1.52
N ALA A 305 -13.71 -2.82 -0.69
CA ALA A 305 -12.81 -3.93 -0.41
C ALA A 305 -13.54 -5.09 0.28
N GLU A 306 -13.14 -6.31 -0.05
CA GLU A 306 -13.60 -7.50 0.65
C GLU A 306 -12.39 -8.39 0.90
N ASP A 307 -12.39 -9.09 2.04
CA ASP A 307 -11.33 -10.04 2.37
C ASP A 307 -11.10 -11.04 1.23
N LEU A 308 -9.83 -11.19 0.87
CA LEU A 308 -9.29 -12.04 -0.19
C LEU A 308 -9.70 -11.63 -1.62
N THR A 309 -10.40 -10.52 -1.80
CA THR A 309 -10.58 -9.91 -3.12
C THR A 309 -9.28 -9.25 -3.56
N SER A 310 -8.96 -9.38 -4.84
CA SER A 310 -7.80 -8.74 -5.45
C SER A 310 -8.25 -7.72 -6.49
N CYS A 311 -7.56 -6.60 -6.60
CA CYS A 311 -7.68 -5.74 -7.76
C CYS A 311 -6.35 -5.68 -8.52
N HIS A 312 -6.41 -5.56 -9.84
CA HIS A 312 -5.26 -5.46 -10.73
C HIS A 312 -5.34 -4.15 -11.50
N LEU A 313 -4.38 -3.27 -11.24
CA LEU A 313 -4.13 -2.09 -12.06
C LEU A 313 -3.26 -2.50 -13.26
N THR A 314 -3.85 -2.52 -14.45
CA THR A 314 -3.17 -2.88 -15.70
C THR A 314 -2.20 -1.77 -16.14
N ARG A 315 -1.34 -2.05 -17.12
CA ARG A 315 -0.40 -1.04 -17.66
C ARG A 315 -1.13 0.10 -18.39
N GLU A 316 -2.35 -0.16 -18.85
CA GLU A 316 -3.27 0.79 -19.46
C GLU A 316 -4.08 1.58 -18.42
N ARG A 317 -3.76 1.44 -17.13
CA ARG A 317 -4.44 2.11 -15.99
C ARG A 317 -5.94 1.78 -15.89
N ALA A 318 -6.31 0.58 -16.32
CA ALA A 318 -7.61 -0.01 -15.99
C ALA A 318 -7.51 -0.74 -14.65
N LEU A 319 -8.56 -0.67 -13.84
CA LEU A 319 -8.64 -1.41 -12.57
C LEU A 319 -9.63 -2.56 -12.73
N GLU A 320 -9.11 -3.79 -12.67
CA GLU A 320 -9.87 -5.02 -12.75
C GLU A 320 -10.04 -5.61 -11.33
N VAL A 321 -11.22 -6.10 -10.99
CA VAL A 321 -11.51 -6.70 -9.68
C VAL A 321 -11.73 -8.19 -9.84
N TYR A 322 -11.04 -8.98 -9.04
CA TYR A 322 -11.08 -10.44 -9.02
C TYR A 322 -11.55 -10.90 -7.65
N ARG A 323 -12.74 -11.48 -7.59
CA ARG A 323 -13.28 -12.02 -6.34
C ARG A 323 -12.88 -13.49 -6.20
N LYS A 324 -12.76 -13.96 -4.95
CA LYS A 324 -12.34 -15.34 -4.66
C LYS A 324 -13.24 -16.41 -5.30
N GLU A 325 -14.49 -16.08 -5.62
CA GLU A 325 -15.41 -16.98 -6.33
C GLU A 325 -15.05 -17.19 -7.82
N GLU A 326 -14.07 -16.45 -8.35
CA GLU A 326 -13.66 -16.45 -9.77
C GLU A 326 -12.25 -17.04 -10.00
N ALA A 327 -11.63 -17.66 -8.98
CA ALA A 327 -10.27 -18.22 -9.03
C ALA A 327 -10.21 -19.71 -8.66
#